data_AF-A0A3D4S7I2-F1
#
_entry.id   AF-A0A3D4S7I2-F1
#
_cell.length_a   1.000
_cell.length_b   1.000
_cell.length_c   1.000
_cell.angle_alpha   90.00
_cell.angle_beta   90.00
_cell.angle_gamma   90.00
#
_symmetry.space_group_name_H-M   'P 1'
#
loop_
_entity.id
_entity.type
_entity.pdbx_description
1 polymer ?
#
loop_
_entity_poly.entity_id
_entity_poly.type
_entity_poly.pdbx_seq_one_letter_code
_entity_poly.pdbx_strand_id
1 'polypeptide(L)'
;MENELQIIELLKRVCDELSDIKVLLSEKGDSKLPGEEKPRRSRGISDDALMSDIAPYIPMTTETSGTVKATERTRDKTRYMFNEKILLKNRLVYEVVRDYVGKNPKMTVADLKRIFPKELQGSLGVVEYACIADKRTDCRVRFFADEGEELRLADGNAYVCSQWGIVNIPKFIERAALLGYKIEQIK
;
A
#
# COMPACT_ATOMS: atom_id res chain seq x y z
N MET A 1 38.63 15.65 -12.39
CA MET A 1 38.56 14.94 -11.10
C MET A 1 38.19 15.87 -9.95
N GLU A 2 38.89 17.00 -9.75
CA GLU A 2 38.57 17.97 -8.67
C GLU A 2 37.11 18.47 -8.69
N ASN A 3 36.61 18.88 -9.86
CA ASN A 3 35.22 19.37 -10.00
C ASN A 3 34.17 18.27 -9.73
N GLU A 4 34.47 17.02 -10.05
CA GLU A 4 33.53 15.91 -9.83
C GLU A 4 33.46 15.56 -8.34
N LEU A 5 34.59 15.58 -7.62
CA LEU A 5 34.59 15.43 -6.17
C LEU A 5 33.82 16.57 -5.49
N GLN A 6 34.03 17.81 -5.92
CA GLN A 6 33.32 18.98 -5.38
C GLN A 6 31.81 18.89 -5.61
N ILE A 7 31.37 18.42 -6.78
CA ILE A 7 29.95 18.20 -7.08
C ILE A 7 29.39 17.08 -6.18
N ILE A 8 30.11 15.97 -6.00
CA ILE A 8 29.66 14.87 -5.13
C ILE A 8 29.55 15.33 -3.67
N GLU A 9 30.49 16.13 -3.18
CA GLU A 9 30.48 16.64 -1.82
C GLU A 9 29.36 17.65 -1.59
N LEU A 10 29.09 18.52 -2.58
CA LEU A 10 27.95 19.43 -2.56
C LEU A 10 26.62 18.66 -2.56
N LEU A 11 26.49 17.60 -3.37
CA LEU A 11 25.29 16.76 -3.41
C LEU A 11 25.06 16.00 -2.10
N LYS A 12 26.11 15.54 -1.42
CA LYS A 12 26.01 14.93 -0.09
C LYS A 12 25.47 15.94 0.93
N ARG A 13 26.05 17.14 0.96
CA ARG A 13 25.63 18.20 1.88
C ARG A 13 24.16 18.61 1.70
N VAL A 14 23.70 18.73 0.45
CA VAL A 14 22.30 19.02 0.15
C VAL A 14 21.37 17.88 0.60
N CYS A 15 21.79 16.61 0.45
CA CYS A 15 21.01 15.46 0.93
C CYS A 15 20.87 15.43 2.45
N ASP A 16 21.93 15.80 3.18
CA ASP A 16 21.92 15.86 4.65
C ASP A 16 20.99 16.98 5.13
N GLU A 17 21.10 18.18 4.56
CA GLU A 17 20.21 19.32 4.89
C GLU A 17 18.73 19.01 4.61
N LEU A 18 18.42 18.30 3.52
CA LEU A 18 17.05 17.87 3.21
C LEU A 18 16.52 16.81 4.18
N SER A 19 17.41 16.00 4.77
CA SER A 19 17.03 14.99 5.76
C SER A 19 16.63 15.65 7.09
N ASP A 20 17.35 16.68 7.52
CA ASP A 20 17.04 17.44 8.73
C ASP A 20 15.72 18.20 8.61
N ILE A 21 15.46 18.83 7.46
CA ILE A 21 14.17 19.50 7.19
C ILE A 21 13.00 18.52 7.31
N LYS A 22 13.18 17.27 6.84
CA LYS A 22 12.14 16.24 6.92
C LYS A 22 11.86 15.80 8.36
N VAL A 23 12.87 15.73 9.21
CA VAL A 23 12.71 15.44 10.65
C VAL A 23 11.92 16.56 11.33
N LEU A 24 12.30 17.82 11.09
CA LEU A 24 11.64 18.99 11.66
C LEU A 24 10.17 19.15 11.23
N LEU A 25 9.84 18.75 10.00
CA LEU A 25 8.46 18.76 9.52
C LEU A 25 7.60 17.63 10.14
N SER A 26 8.22 16.52 10.56
CA SER A 26 7.50 15.45 11.27
C SER A 26 7.17 15.81 12.73
N GLU A 27 8.00 16.63 13.36
CA GLU A 27 7.84 17.05 14.76
C GLU A 27 6.79 18.15 14.95
N LYS A 28 6.43 18.89 13.89
CA LYS A 28 5.38 19.94 13.93
C LYS A 28 3.94 19.41 13.77
N GLY A 29 3.75 18.08 13.80
CA GLY A 29 2.47 17.42 13.50
C GLY A 29 1.49 17.21 14.66
N ASP A 30 1.81 17.59 15.90
CA ASP A 30 0.91 17.41 17.06
C ASP A 30 0.50 18.74 17.68
N SER A 31 -0.42 19.45 17.00
CA SER A 31 -1.33 20.38 17.67
C SER A 31 -2.74 19.79 17.65
N LYS A 32 -3.16 19.29 18.82
CA LYS A 32 -4.43 18.60 19.07
C LYS A 32 -5.51 19.64 19.35
N LEU A 33 -6.55 19.72 18.53
CA LEU A 33 -7.79 20.46 18.82
C LEU A 33 -8.79 19.53 19.55
N PRO A 34 -9.65 20.06 20.44
CA PRO A 34 -10.38 19.27 21.43
C PRO A 34 -11.76 18.78 20.94
N GLY A 35 -12.15 17.59 21.44
CA GLY A 35 -13.51 17.32 21.92
C GLY A 35 -14.57 16.83 20.93
N GLU A 36 -14.78 15.52 20.87
CA GLU A 36 -16.13 14.95 20.78
C GLU A 36 -16.26 13.79 21.78
N GLU A 37 -17.10 14.00 22.80
CA GLU A 37 -17.44 13.03 23.84
C GLU A 37 -18.33 11.91 23.28
N LYS A 38 -18.01 10.65 23.61
CA LYS A 38 -18.95 9.53 23.49
C LYS A 38 -19.61 9.28 24.85
N PRO A 39 -20.94 9.08 24.91
CA PRO A 39 -21.66 8.97 26.17
C PRO A 39 -21.36 7.65 26.89
N ARG A 40 -20.97 7.76 28.17
CA ARG A 40 -20.93 6.65 29.13
C ARG A 40 -22.36 6.35 29.59
N ARG A 41 -22.78 5.08 29.52
CA ARG A 41 -23.88 4.57 30.35
C ARG A 41 -23.29 3.79 31.52
N SER A 42 -23.46 4.38 32.70
CA SER A 42 -23.26 3.82 34.03
C SER A 42 -24.39 2.86 34.41
N ARG A 43 -24.04 1.79 35.14
CA ARG A 43 -24.52 1.56 36.51
C ARG A 43 -23.91 0.26 37.04
N GLY A 44 -23.14 0.38 38.13
CA GLY A 44 -22.74 -0.75 38.94
C GLY A 44 -23.86 -1.16 39.89
N ILE A 45 -23.71 -2.35 40.47
CA ILE A 45 -24.13 -2.67 41.84
C ILE A 45 -23.00 -3.56 42.40
N SER A 46 -22.47 -3.15 43.54
CA SER A 46 -21.58 -3.88 44.44
C SER A 46 -22.27 -5.12 45.00
N ASP A 47 -21.50 -6.14 45.41
CA ASP A 47 -21.68 -6.76 46.71
C ASP A 47 -20.44 -7.59 47.05
N ASP A 48 -19.73 -7.14 48.09
CA ASP A 48 -18.71 -7.88 48.81
C ASP A 48 -19.40 -9.00 49.61
N ALA A 49 -19.02 -10.26 49.38
CA ALA A 49 -19.24 -11.34 50.33
C ALA A 49 -18.04 -12.31 50.32
N LEU A 50 -17.54 -12.52 51.53
CA LEU A 50 -16.34 -13.23 51.93
C LEU A 50 -16.46 -14.77 51.75
N MET A 51 -15.32 -15.38 51.40
CA MET A 51 -14.85 -16.76 51.68
C MET A 51 -15.79 -17.73 52.42
N SER A 52 -16.02 -18.90 51.81
CA SER A 52 -15.59 -20.23 52.29
C SER A 52 -16.52 -21.28 51.67
N ASP A 53 -15.98 -22.18 50.84
CA ASP A 53 -16.30 -23.62 50.85
C ASP A 53 -15.74 -24.31 49.60
N ILE A 54 -14.86 -25.27 49.86
CA ILE A 54 -14.26 -26.18 48.89
C ILE A 54 -15.34 -27.16 48.44
N ALA A 55 -15.63 -27.21 47.14
CA ALA A 55 -16.29 -28.35 46.51
C ALA A 55 -15.66 -28.61 45.12
N PRO A 56 -15.50 -29.89 44.73
CA PRO A 56 -14.41 -30.32 43.88
C PRO A 56 -14.65 -30.12 42.38
N TYR A 57 -13.54 -29.99 41.66
CA TYR A 57 -13.43 -30.08 40.21
C TYR A 57 -14.21 -31.28 39.63
N ILE A 58 -15.16 -30.99 38.73
CA ILE A 58 -15.87 -31.98 37.91
C ILE A 58 -15.51 -31.70 36.43
N PRO A 59 -14.90 -32.65 35.70
CA PRO A 59 -14.64 -32.50 34.28
C PRO A 59 -15.92 -32.82 33.51
N MET A 60 -16.52 -31.82 32.85
CA MET A 60 -17.70 -32.03 32.02
C MET A 60 -17.33 -32.03 30.54
N THR A 61 -17.23 -33.24 30.00
CA THR A 61 -17.26 -33.54 28.56
C THR A 61 -18.51 -32.95 27.92
N THR A 62 -18.35 -32.16 26.87
CA THR A 62 -19.37 -32.07 25.82
C THR A 62 -18.69 -32.09 24.45
N GLU A 63 -18.99 -33.15 23.72
CA GLU A 63 -18.90 -33.17 22.27
C GLU A 63 -19.74 -32.01 21.73
N THR A 64 -19.11 -31.11 20.99
CA THR A 64 -19.81 -30.31 20.00
C THR A 64 -19.02 -30.44 18.71
N SER A 65 -19.45 -31.42 17.93
CA SER A 65 -19.22 -31.51 16.49
C SER A 65 -19.66 -30.20 15.83
N GLY A 66 -18.72 -29.26 15.77
CA GLY A 66 -18.79 -28.06 14.98
C GLY A 66 -17.48 -27.96 14.24
N THR A 67 -17.29 -28.81 13.23
CA THR A 67 -16.23 -28.58 12.25
C THR A 67 -16.56 -27.26 11.58
N VAL A 68 -16.00 -26.16 12.08
CA VAL A 68 -15.86 -24.92 11.33
C VAL A 68 -15.02 -25.27 10.12
N LYS A 69 -15.71 -25.69 9.05
CA LYS A 69 -15.13 -25.95 7.76
C LYS A 69 -14.54 -24.62 7.32
N ALA A 70 -13.22 -24.48 7.48
CA ALA A 70 -12.48 -23.36 6.95
C ALA A 70 -12.90 -23.26 5.49
N THR A 71 -13.61 -22.18 5.13
CA THR A 71 -13.93 -21.92 3.74
C THR A 71 -12.60 -21.73 3.06
N GLU A 72 -12.21 -22.70 2.23
CA GLU A 72 -11.01 -22.58 1.42
C GLU A 72 -11.12 -21.27 0.65
N ARG A 73 -10.25 -20.31 0.98
CA ARG A 73 -10.23 -19.02 0.28
C ARG A 73 -9.76 -19.30 -1.14
N THR A 74 -10.69 -19.55 -2.05
CA THR A 74 -10.37 -19.73 -3.46
C THR A 74 -9.68 -18.47 -3.95
N ARG A 75 -8.44 -18.61 -4.41
CA ARG A 75 -7.65 -17.49 -4.93
C ARG A 75 -8.34 -16.98 -6.20
N ASP A 76 -8.65 -15.69 -6.22
CA ASP A 76 -9.17 -15.03 -7.42
C ASP A 76 -8.13 -15.07 -8.55
N LYS A 77 -8.53 -15.66 -9.69
CA LYS A 77 -7.73 -15.83 -10.91
C LYS A 77 -8.24 -14.95 -12.06
N THR A 78 -9.00 -13.90 -11.76
CA THR A 78 -9.50 -12.95 -12.78
C THR A 78 -8.35 -12.44 -13.67
N ARG A 79 -8.60 -12.44 -14.98
CA ARG A 79 -7.68 -12.00 -16.03
C ARG A 79 -8.29 -10.87 -16.84
N TYR A 80 -7.44 -10.09 -17.49
CA TYR A 80 -7.82 -8.94 -18.29
C TYR A 80 -7.09 -8.95 -19.63
N MET A 81 -7.78 -8.58 -20.70
CA MET A 81 -7.21 -8.28 -22.00
C MET A 81 -6.78 -6.81 -22.01
N PHE A 82 -5.50 -6.57 -22.32
CA PHE A 82 -4.95 -5.23 -22.53
C PHE A 82 -3.87 -5.30 -23.60
N ASN A 83 -3.97 -4.48 -24.65
CA ASN A 83 -3.05 -4.49 -25.80
C ASN A 83 -2.77 -5.90 -26.32
N GLU A 84 -3.84 -6.67 -26.58
CA GLU A 84 -3.80 -8.06 -27.08
C GLU A 84 -3.11 -9.07 -26.14
N LYS A 85 -2.83 -8.68 -24.89
CA LYS A 85 -2.24 -9.55 -23.87
C LYS A 85 -3.24 -9.89 -22.78
N ILE A 86 -3.23 -11.16 -22.38
CA ILE A 86 -4.00 -11.66 -21.23
C ILE A 86 -3.14 -11.52 -19.97
N LEU A 87 -3.56 -10.62 -19.07
CA LEU A 87 -2.80 -10.22 -17.89
C LEU A 87 -3.55 -10.56 -16.60
N LEU A 88 -2.80 -10.86 -15.54
CA LEU A 88 -3.31 -10.86 -14.17
C LEU A 88 -3.43 -9.42 -13.65
N LYS A 89 -4.18 -9.21 -12.57
CA LYS A 89 -4.44 -7.89 -11.96
C LYS A 89 -3.20 -7.00 -11.79
N ASN A 90 -2.14 -7.55 -11.19
CA ASN A 90 -0.90 -6.82 -10.93
C ASN A 90 -0.18 -6.45 -12.23
N ARG A 91 -0.11 -7.38 -13.18
CA ARG A 91 0.52 -7.15 -14.49
C ARG A 91 -0.27 -6.18 -15.36
N LEU A 92 -1.60 -6.19 -15.27
CA LEU A 92 -2.45 -5.18 -15.92
C LEU A 92 -2.05 -3.77 -15.48
N VAL A 93 -1.98 -3.54 -14.17
CA VAL A 93 -1.63 -2.23 -13.61
C VAL A 93 -0.24 -1.80 -14.09
N TYR A 94 0.74 -2.69 -13.98
CA TYR A 94 2.10 -2.42 -14.43
C TYR A 94 2.17 -2.04 -15.92
N GLU A 95 1.53 -2.82 -16.80
CA GLU A 95 1.53 -2.58 -18.24
C GLU A 95 0.86 -1.25 -18.61
N VAL A 96 -0.25 -0.91 -17.95
CA VAL A 96 -0.95 0.37 -18.17
C VAL A 96 -0.08 1.54 -17.73
N VAL A 97 0.51 1.49 -16.53
CA VAL A 97 1.37 2.58 -16.03
C VAL A 97 2.62 2.72 -16.90
N ARG A 98 3.24 1.59 -17.29
CA ARG A 98 4.43 1.59 -18.16
C ARG A 98 4.14 2.17 -19.54
N ASP A 99 3.02 1.78 -20.16
CA ASP A 99 2.59 2.34 -21.44
C ASP A 99 2.33 3.86 -21.32
N TYR A 100 1.72 4.30 -20.22
CA TYR A 100 1.48 5.72 -19.96
C TYR A 100 2.79 6.52 -19.88
N VAL A 101 3.79 6.00 -19.16
CA VAL A 101 5.12 6.62 -19.10
C VAL A 101 5.79 6.63 -20.46
N GLY A 102 5.71 5.54 -21.23
CA GLY A 102 6.27 5.45 -22.58
C GLY A 102 5.68 6.49 -23.55
N LYS A 103 4.41 6.85 -23.38
CA LYS A 103 3.74 7.91 -24.15
C LYS A 103 4.07 9.32 -23.67
N ASN A 104 4.67 9.47 -22.48
CA ASN A 104 4.93 10.75 -21.84
C ASN A 104 6.36 10.82 -21.26
N PRO A 105 7.39 11.06 -22.08
CA PRO A 105 8.79 10.88 -21.67
C PRO A 105 9.31 11.88 -20.63
N LYS A 106 8.61 13.00 -20.41
CA LYS A 106 8.99 14.03 -19.43
C LYS A 106 8.26 13.87 -18.08
N MET A 107 7.56 12.76 -17.89
CA MET A 107 6.76 12.52 -16.70
C MET A 107 7.66 12.40 -15.46
N THR A 108 7.21 12.96 -14.35
CA THR A 108 7.83 12.78 -13.03
C THR A 108 7.06 11.76 -12.20
N VAL A 109 7.66 11.25 -11.12
CA VAL A 109 6.95 10.40 -10.15
C VAL A 109 5.79 11.17 -9.50
N ALA A 110 5.97 12.45 -9.20
CA ALA A 110 4.93 13.30 -8.63
C ALA A 110 3.71 13.43 -9.57
N ASP A 111 3.96 13.60 -10.87
CA ASP A 111 2.90 13.61 -11.87
C ASP A 111 2.17 12.27 -11.93
N LEU A 112 2.90 11.15 -11.91
CA LEU A 112 2.30 9.82 -11.87
C LEU A 112 1.43 9.63 -10.62
N LYS A 113 1.85 10.11 -9.45
CA LYS A 113 1.03 10.04 -8.23
C LYS A 113 -0.23 10.89 -8.31
N ARG A 114 -0.22 11.98 -9.09
CA ARG A 114 -1.42 12.80 -9.38
C ARG A 114 -2.34 12.11 -10.39
N ILE A 115 -1.77 11.46 -11.40
CA ILE A 115 -2.53 10.75 -12.44
C ILE A 115 -3.10 9.44 -11.91
N PHE A 116 -2.36 8.73 -11.06
CA PHE A 116 -2.76 7.51 -10.37
C PHE A 116 -2.73 7.74 -8.86
N PRO A 117 -3.76 8.39 -8.30
CA PRO A 117 -3.84 8.69 -6.88
C PRO A 117 -3.72 7.43 -6.01
N LYS A 118 -3.15 7.60 -4.80
CA LYS A 118 -2.90 6.47 -3.90
C LYS A 118 -4.17 5.72 -3.51
N GLU A 119 -5.32 6.41 -3.51
CA GLU A 119 -6.65 5.90 -3.14
C GLU A 119 -7.11 4.74 -4.05
N LEU A 120 -6.54 4.64 -5.25
CA LEU A 120 -6.78 3.51 -6.16
C LEU A 120 -6.28 2.19 -5.56
N GLN A 121 -5.17 2.21 -4.84
CA GLN A 121 -4.55 1.02 -4.26
C GLN A 121 -4.79 0.95 -2.75
N GLY A 122 -4.58 2.05 -2.04
CA GLY A 122 -4.58 2.17 -0.58
C GLY A 122 -3.25 2.69 -0.03
N SER A 123 -2.73 2.02 0.99
CA SER A 123 -1.59 2.48 1.79
C SER A 123 -0.24 2.48 1.06
N LEU A 124 -0.07 1.64 0.03
CA LEU A 124 1.18 1.58 -0.74
C LEU A 124 1.17 2.55 -1.92
N GLY A 125 -0.01 3.03 -2.33
CA GLY A 125 -0.18 3.76 -3.57
C GLY A 125 0.02 2.90 -4.82
N VAL A 126 -0.09 3.53 -5.99
CA VAL A 126 0.11 2.85 -7.28
C VAL A 126 1.59 2.86 -7.68
N VAL A 127 2.26 3.98 -7.47
CA VAL A 127 3.67 4.22 -7.83
C VAL A 127 4.39 4.85 -6.63
N GLU A 128 5.63 4.44 -6.40
CA GLU A 128 6.51 5.04 -5.39
C GLU A 128 7.92 5.24 -5.96
N TYR A 129 8.62 6.27 -5.49
CA TYR A 129 10.04 6.49 -5.80
C TYR A 129 10.85 5.24 -5.41
N ALA A 130 11.75 4.80 -6.29
CA ALA A 130 12.59 3.63 -6.04
C ALA A 130 13.37 3.78 -4.72
N CYS A 131 14.00 4.95 -4.51
CA CYS A 131 14.75 5.26 -3.29
C CYS A 131 13.92 5.25 -1.99
N ILE A 132 12.60 5.39 -2.08
CA ILE A 132 11.69 5.29 -0.93
C ILE A 132 11.23 3.84 -0.77
N ALA A 133 10.86 3.18 -1.85
CA ALA A 133 10.42 1.78 -1.84
C ALA A 133 11.55 0.84 -1.36
N ASP A 134 12.79 1.07 -1.76
CA ASP A 134 13.96 0.27 -1.40
C ASP A 134 14.30 0.32 0.10
N LYS A 135 13.80 1.33 0.83
CA LYS A 135 13.94 1.38 2.30
C LYS A 135 13.05 0.34 3.01
N ARG A 136 12.13 -0.30 2.30
CA ARG A 136 11.24 -1.32 2.84
C ARG A 136 11.91 -2.69 2.74
N THR A 137 11.83 -3.46 3.83
CA THR A 137 12.27 -4.85 3.84
C THR A 137 11.49 -5.74 2.88
N ASP A 138 10.24 -5.37 2.56
CA ASP A 138 9.34 -6.11 1.67
C ASP A 138 9.23 -5.52 0.26
N CYS A 139 10.17 -4.68 -0.18
CA CYS A 139 10.12 -3.96 -1.46
C CYS A 139 9.76 -4.87 -2.66
N ARG A 140 10.56 -5.92 -2.91
CA ARG A 140 10.34 -6.86 -4.04
C ARG A 140 9.05 -7.67 -3.95
N VAL A 141 8.44 -7.77 -2.77
CA VAL A 141 7.13 -8.42 -2.60
C VAL A 141 6.00 -7.43 -2.93
N ARG A 142 6.18 -6.16 -2.58
CA ARG A 142 5.15 -5.10 -2.71
C ARG A 142 5.17 -4.36 -4.04
N PHE A 143 6.31 -4.36 -4.71
CA PHE A 143 6.53 -3.58 -5.93
C PHE A 143 7.21 -4.42 -7.00
N PHE A 144 7.00 -4.05 -8.26
CA PHE A 144 7.79 -4.51 -9.40
C PHE A 144 9.14 -3.78 -9.38
N ALA A 145 10.12 -4.41 -8.73
CA ALA A 145 11.45 -3.86 -8.47
C ALA A 145 12.56 -4.81 -8.96
N ASP A 146 12.22 -5.78 -9.80
CA ASP A 146 13.20 -6.61 -10.48
C ASP A 146 13.85 -5.85 -11.63
N GLU A 147 15.02 -6.33 -12.06
CA GLU A 147 15.78 -5.68 -13.12
C GLU A 147 14.96 -5.60 -14.42
N GLY A 148 14.88 -4.40 -14.99
CA GLY A 148 14.06 -4.13 -16.19
C GLY A 148 12.56 -3.90 -15.91
N GLU A 149 12.11 -3.97 -14.66
CA GLU A 149 10.74 -3.60 -14.27
C GLU A 149 10.62 -2.17 -13.72
N GLU A 150 11.75 -1.52 -13.44
CA GLU A 150 11.81 -0.13 -13.02
C GLU A 150 11.26 0.85 -14.07
N LEU A 151 10.48 1.83 -13.62
CA LEU A 151 10.06 2.95 -14.47
C LEU A 151 11.13 4.03 -14.41
N ARG A 152 11.71 4.36 -15.57
CA ARG A 152 12.66 5.47 -15.72
C ARG A 152 11.91 6.75 -16.06
N LEU A 153 11.97 7.74 -15.17
CA LEU A 153 11.25 9.01 -15.25
C LEU A 153 12.24 10.18 -15.25
N ALA A 154 11.75 11.39 -15.50
CA ALA A 154 12.59 12.58 -15.60
C ALA A 154 13.28 12.95 -14.27
N ASP A 155 12.65 12.64 -13.14
CA ASP A 155 13.13 12.92 -11.77
C ASP A 155 13.69 11.67 -11.06
N GLY A 156 13.91 10.57 -11.77
CA GLY A 156 14.53 9.35 -11.26
C GLY A 156 13.74 8.07 -11.55
N ASN A 157 14.05 7.01 -10.80
CA ASN A 157 13.39 5.72 -10.95
C ASN A 157 12.20 5.58 -10.00
N ALA A 158 11.19 4.84 -10.44
CA ALA A 158 10.03 4.47 -9.64
C ALA A 158 9.62 3.02 -9.85
N TYR A 159 8.90 2.49 -8.86
CA TYR A 159 8.31 1.15 -8.94
C TYR A 159 6.79 1.21 -8.87
N VAL A 160 6.15 0.24 -9.51
CA VAL A 160 4.69 0.05 -9.48
C VAL A 160 4.33 -0.98 -8.41
N CYS A 161 3.30 -0.69 -7.62
CA CYS A 161 2.80 -1.62 -6.62
C CYS A 161 2.22 -2.88 -7.28
N SER A 162 2.62 -4.06 -6.78
CA SER A 162 2.20 -5.36 -7.29
C SER A 162 0.95 -5.92 -6.58
N GLN A 163 0.48 -5.27 -5.51
CA GLN A 163 -0.56 -5.80 -4.63
C GLN A 163 -1.96 -5.29 -4.99
N TRP A 164 -2.69 -6.11 -5.74
CA TRP A 164 -4.02 -5.80 -6.26
C TRP A 164 -5.04 -6.92 -5.98
N GLY A 165 -6.11 -6.56 -5.28
CA GLY A 165 -7.23 -7.42 -4.92
C GLY A 165 -8.47 -7.15 -5.77
N ILE A 166 -9.50 -7.98 -5.57
CA ILE A 166 -10.82 -7.82 -6.22
C ILE A 166 -11.49 -6.49 -5.87
N VAL A 167 -11.17 -5.92 -4.71
CA VAL A 167 -11.81 -4.70 -4.21
C VAL A 167 -11.23 -3.44 -4.84
N ASN A 168 -9.92 -3.43 -5.15
CA ASN A 168 -9.24 -2.21 -5.59
C ASN A 168 -8.97 -2.18 -7.11
N ILE A 169 -8.89 -3.34 -7.79
CA ILE A 169 -8.68 -3.37 -9.24
C ILE A 169 -9.78 -2.65 -10.05
N PRO A 170 -11.08 -2.69 -9.69
CA PRO A 170 -12.10 -1.99 -10.50
C PRO A 170 -11.87 -0.47 -10.52
N LYS A 171 -11.46 0.12 -9.39
CA LYS A 171 -11.12 1.55 -9.30
C LYS A 171 -9.99 1.95 -10.24
N PHE A 172 -8.97 1.10 -10.35
CA PHE A 172 -7.87 1.32 -11.27
C PHE A 172 -8.34 1.23 -12.73
N ILE A 173 -9.19 0.27 -13.06
CA ILE A 173 -9.72 0.10 -14.43
C ILE A 173 -10.56 1.31 -14.83
N GLU A 174 -11.44 1.80 -13.95
CA GLU A 174 -12.19 3.03 -14.16
C GLU A 174 -11.25 4.21 -14.43
N ARG A 175 -10.19 4.35 -13.63
CA ARG A 175 -9.19 5.40 -13.84
C ARG A 175 -8.47 5.26 -15.18
N ALA A 176 -8.08 4.05 -15.56
CA ALA A 176 -7.42 3.78 -16.84
C ALA A 176 -8.35 4.09 -18.02
N ALA A 177 -9.64 3.77 -17.91
CA ALA A 177 -10.63 4.11 -18.94
C ALA A 177 -10.75 5.63 -19.15
N LEU A 178 -10.70 6.43 -18.07
CA LEU A 178 -10.66 7.90 -18.17
C LEU A 178 -9.40 8.42 -18.86
N LEU A 179 -8.31 7.65 -18.87
CA LEU A 179 -7.07 7.96 -19.59
C LEU A 179 -7.09 7.43 -21.04
N GLY A 180 -8.21 6.86 -21.49
CA GLY A 180 -8.40 6.34 -22.85
C GLY A 180 -7.99 4.88 -23.06
N TYR A 181 -7.71 4.14 -21.98
CA TYR A 181 -7.36 2.72 -22.08
C TYR A 181 -8.60 1.83 -22.23
N LYS A 182 -8.49 0.85 -23.13
CA LYS A 182 -9.49 -0.22 -23.28
C LYS A 182 -8.98 -1.47 -22.57
N ILE A 183 -9.73 -1.92 -21.56
CA ILE A 183 -9.40 -3.09 -20.74
C ILE A 183 -10.66 -3.93 -20.64
N GLU A 184 -10.55 -5.21 -21.00
CA GLU A 184 -11.68 -6.14 -20.96
C GLU A 184 -11.40 -7.26 -19.96
N GLN A 185 -12.36 -7.57 -19.08
CA GLN A 185 -12.25 -8.71 -18.17
C GLN A 185 -12.56 -10.00 -18.93
N ILE A 186 -11.66 -10.97 -18.84
CA ILE A 186 -11.84 -12.30 -19.44
C ILE A 186 -12.46 -13.21 -18.38
N LYS A 187 -13.57 -13.86 -18.75
CA LYS A 187 -14.26 -14.86 -17.93
C LYS A 187 -13.74 -16.26 -18.22
#